data_AF-A0A9Q3JXR7-F1
#
_entry.id   AF-A0A9Q3JXR7-F1
#
_cell.length_a   1.000
_cell.length_b   1.000
_cell.length_c   1.000
_cell.angle_alpha   90.00
_cell.angle_beta   90.00
_cell.angle_gamma   90.00
#
_symmetry.space_group_name_H-M   'P 1'
#
loop_
_entity.id
_entity.type
_entity.pdbx_description
1 polymer ?
#
loop_
_entity_poly.entity_id
_entity_poly.type
_entity_poly.pdbx_seq_one_letter_code
_entity_poly.pdbx_strand_id
1 'polypeptide(L)'
;MNDAFEYAKQKWDKSHKAPEFKVGALIQVSTLNFNNIKGPKKLKDSFSGPFIIKALPGKNSVQVELSGELENKHPTFPVSLVKHYTSSDKELFPLRNETPLEVPPLDQSE
;
A
#
# COMPACT_ATOMS: atom_id res chain seq x y z
N MET A 1 -26.09 27.55 12.67
CA MET A 1 -25.85 26.28 11.94
C MET A 1 -24.53 26.23 11.17
N ASN A 2 -23.88 27.37 10.86
CA ASN A 2 -22.63 27.37 10.07
C ASN A 2 -21.38 27.00 10.88
N ASP A 3 -21.41 27.19 12.20
CA ASP A 3 -20.25 27.06 13.09
C ASP A 3 -19.72 25.62 13.21
N ALA A 4 -20.62 24.62 13.25
CA ALA A 4 -20.25 23.21 13.34
C ALA A 4 -19.61 22.69 12.02
N PHE A 5 -20.10 23.17 10.87
CA PHE A 5 -19.55 22.80 9.57
C PHE A 5 -18.14 23.40 9.40
N GLU A 6 -17.96 24.67 9.78
CA GLU A 6 -16.66 25.32 9.73
C GLU A 6 -15.65 24.68 10.69
N TYR A 7 -16.06 24.34 11.91
CA TYR A 7 -15.23 23.60 12.86
C TYR A 7 -14.78 22.24 12.31
N ALA A 8 -15.71 21.46 11.73
CA ALA A 8 -15.39 20.17 11.13
C ALA A 8 -14.42 20.30 9.96
N LYS A 9 -14.65 21.29 9.07
CA LYS A 9 -13.79 21.58 7.92
C LYS A 9 -12.37 21.98 8.37
N GLN A 10 -12.24 22.91 9.32
CA GLN A 10 -10.92 23.34 9.81
C GLN A 10 -10.15 22.19 10.45
N LYS A 11 -10.82 21.33 11.23
CA LYS A 11 -10.21 20.14 11.83
C LYS A 11 -9.75 19.13 10.77
N TRP A 12 -10.57 18.94 9.73
CA TRP A 12 -10.24 18.07 8.60
C TRP A 12 -9.03 18.61 7.83
N ASP A 13 -9.08 19.85 7.37
CA ASP A 13 -8.02 20.49 6.58
C ASP A 13 -6.68 20.54 7.36
N LYS A 14 -6.73 20.68 8.69
CA LYS A 14 -5.53 20.66 9.55
C LYS A 14 -4.87 19.28 9.62
N SER A 15 -5.67 18.21 9.62
CA SER A 15 -5.18 16.84 9.84
C SER A 15 -4.95 16.08 8.53
N HIS A 16 -5.70 16.38 7.48
CA HIS A 16 -5.67 15.66 6.21
C HIS A 16 -4.77 16.37 5.23
N LYS A 17 -3.54 15.87 5.11
CA LYS A 17 -2.62 16.25 4.05
C LYS A 17 -2.64 15.16 2.99
N ALA A 18 -2.93 15.54 1.75
CA ALA A 18 -2.81 14.61 0.64
C ALA A 18 -1.32 14.18 0.52
N PRO A 19 -1.02 12.88 0.48
CA PRO A 19 0.34 12.42 0.27
C PRO A 19 0.80 12.81 -1.13
N GLU A 20 1.96 13.45 -1.23
CA GLU A 20 2.59 13.77 -2.51
C GLU A 20 3.46 12.60 -2.98
N PHE A 21 3.24 12.18 -4.22
CA PHE A 21 3.99 11.11 -4.85
C PHE A 21 4.82 11.66 -6.00
N LYS A 22 5.98 11.04 -6.24
CA LYS A 22 6.87 11.37 -7.35
C LYS A 22 7.06 10.14 -8.23
N VAL A 23 7.20 10.35 -9.54
CA VAL A 23 7.54 9.29 -10.48
C VAL A 23 8.90 8.70 -10.08
N GLY A 24 9.00 7.37 -10.10
CA GLY A 24 10.17 6.62 -9.65
C GLY A 24 10.21 6.30 -8.15
N ALA A 25 9.28 6.82 -7.34
CA ALA A 25 9.20 6.47 -5.92
C ALA A 25 8.64 5.04 -5.73
N LEU A 26 9.08 4.38 -4.66
CA LEU A 26 8.56 3.09 -4.22
C LEU A 26 7.31 3.28 -3.36
N ILE A 27 6.28 2.52 -3.67
CA ILE A 27 4.99 2.55 -2.98
C ILE A 27 4.45 1.16 -2.72
N GLN A 28 3.55 1.05 -1.75
CA GLN A 28 2.77 -0.15 -1.51
C GLN A 28 1.32 0.07 -1.91
N VAL A 29 0.69 -0.94 -2.47
CA VAL A 29 -0.71 -0.89 -2.92
C VAL A 29 -1.60 -1.68 -1.98
N SER A 30 -2.70 -1.08 -1.53
CA SER A 30 -3.62 -1.71 -0.59
C SER A 30 -4.34 -2.91 -1.19
N THR A 31 -4.45 -3.99 -0.42
CA THR A 31 -5.09 -5.25 -0.84
C THR A 31 -6.53 -5.42 -0.40
N LEU A 32 -7.13 -4.36 0.14
CA LEU A 32 -8.48 -4.39 0.67
C LEU A 32 -9.51 -4.87 -0.36
N ASN A 33 -9.34 -4.44 -1.62
CA ASN A 33 -10.27 -4.71 -2.72
C ASN A 33 -9.83 -5.83 -3.67
N PHE A 34 -8.73 -6.54 -3.38
CA PHE A 34 -8.32 -7.68 -4.19
C PHE A 34 -8.93 -8.97 -3.66
N ASN A 35 -9.74 -9.61 -4.51
CA ASN A 35 -10.35 -10.92 -4.25
C ASN A 35 -9.50 -12.09 -4.76
N ASN A 36 -8.44 -11.81 -5.52
CA ASN A 36 -7.63 -12.82 -6.21
C ASN A 36 -6.31 -13.13 -5.49
N ILE A 37 -6.01 -12.41 -4.41
CA ILE A 37 -4.82 -12.68 -3.59
C ILE A 37 -5.13 -13.93 -2.77
N LYS A 38 -4.26 -14.94 -2.90
CA LYS A 38 -4.44 -16.24 -2.24
C LYS A 38 -4.30 -16.07 -0.73
N GLY A 39 -5.10 -16.85 0.01
CA GLY A 39 -4.99 -16.96 1.47
C GLY A 39 -6.21 -16.44 2.24
N PRO A 40 -6.30 -16.79 3.53
CA PRO A 40 -7.43 -16.38 4.37
C PRO A 40 -7.38 -14.88 4.66
N LYS A 41 -8.56 -14.24 4.69
CA LYS A 41 -8.73 -12.77 4.87
C LYS A 41 -8.01 -12.20 6.10
N LYS A 42 -7.68 -13.02 7.10
CA LYS A 42 -6.99 -12.62 8.33
C LYS A 42 -5.46 -12.70 8.25
N LEU A 43 -4.92 -13.57 7.39
CA LEU A 43 -3.46 -13.72 7.21
C LEU A 43 -2.95 -12.97 5.99
N LYS A 44 -3.84 -12.43 5.13
CA LYS A 44 -3.42 -11.63 4.00
C LYS A 44 -2.80 -10.32 4.45
N ASP A 45 -1.68 -9.96 3.82
CA ASP A 45 -1.09 -8.63 4.00
C ASP A 45 -2.04 -7.56 3.51
N SER A 46 -2.19 -6.49 4.29
CA SER A 46 -3.07 -5.36 3.94
C SER A 46 -2.54 -4.50 2.80
N PHE A 47 -1.24 -4.61 2.51
CA PHE A 47 -0.55 -3.91 1.44
C PHE A 47 0.38 -4.90 0.72
N SER A 48 0.44 -4.78 -0.60
CA SER A 48 1.30 -5.60 -1.45
C SER A 48 2.43 -4.75 -2.02
N GLY A 49 3.63 -5.36 -2.03
CA GLY A 49 4.81 -4.93 -2.76
C GLY A 49 5.41 -3.59 -2.36
N PRO A 50 6.69 -3.38 -2.67
CA PRO A 50 7.17 -2.12 -3.18
C PRO A 50 7.03 -2.13 -4.71
N PHE A 51 6.22 -1.23 -5.25
CA PHE A 51 6.04 -1.02 -6.68
C PHE A 51 6.55 0.37 -7.07
N ILE A 52 7.04 0.51 -8.30
CA ILE A 52 7.59 1.77 -8.81
C ILE A 52 6.49 2.57 -9.49
N ILE A 53 6.35 3.85 -9.13
CA ILE A 53 5.45 4.77 -9.83
C ILE A 53 6.00 5.06 -11.22
N LYS A 54 5.26 4.67 -12.25
CA LYS A 54 5.58 4.93 -13.66
C LYS A 54 5.11 6.31 -14.11
N ALA A 55 3.90 6.70 -13.71
CA ALA A 55 3.31 7.98 -14.10
C ALA A 55 2.26 8.44 -13.09
N LEU A 56 1.96 9.74 -13.12
CA LEU A 56 0.91 10.37 -12.32
C LEU A 56 -0.11 10.99 -13.29
N PRO A 57 -1.09 10.20 -13.78
CA PRO A 57 -2.06 10.68 -14.77
C PRO A 57 -2.94 11.83 -14.26
N GLY A 58 -3.03 12.02 -12.95
CA GLY A 58 -3.70 13.17 -12.34
C GLY A 58 -3.42 13.28 -10.85
N LYS A 59 -3.98 14.30 -10.20
CA LYS A 59 -3.71 14.59 -8.77
C LYS A 59 -4.11 13.46 -7.81
N ASN A 60 -5.13 12.69 -8.18
CA ASN A 60 -5.71 11.64 -7.33
C ASN A 60 -5.36 10.22 -7.80
N SER A 61 -4.51 10.07 -8.81
CA SER A 61 -4.29 8.79 -9.48
C SER A 61 -2.81 8.54 -9.73
N VAL A 62 -2.38 7.32 -9.43
CA VAL A 62 -1.00 6.86 -9.55
C VAL A 62 -0.98 5.63 -10.44
N GLN A 63 -0.14 5.66 -11.47
CA GLN A 63 0.12 4.52 -12.32
C GLN A 63 1.41 3.84 -11.87
N VAL A 64 1.34 2.53 -11.67
CA VAL A 64 2.39 1.74 -11.03
C VAL A 64 2.75 0.56 -11.91
N GLU A 65 4.00 0.14 -11.86
CA GLU A 65 4.44 -1.10 -12.46
C GLU A 65 4.13 -2.26 -11.49
N LEU A 66 3.13 -3.06 -11.85
CA LEU A 66 2.71 -4.23 -11.07
C LEU A 66 3.49 -5.47 -11.52
N SER A 67 3.82 -6.32 -10.57
CA SER A 67 4.51 -7.60 -10.81
C SER A 67 3.90 -8.71 -9.94
N GLY A 68 4.17 -9.96 -10.30
CA GLY A 68 3.70 -11.14 -9.54
C GLY A 68 2.18 -11.31 -9.58
N GLU A 69 1.56 -11.51 -8.41
CA GLU A 69 0.13 -11.83 -8.30
C GLU A 69 -0.81 -10.71 -8.81
N LEU A 70 -0.30 -9.48 -8.95
CA LEU A 70 -1.06 -8.31 -9.39
C LEU A 70 -0.83 -7.91 -10.85
N GLU A 71 -0.01 -8.63 -11.61
CA GLU A 71 0.33 -8.30 -13.01
C GLU A 71 -0.91 -8.15 -13.91
N ASN A 72 -1.92 -9.01 -13.69
CA ASN A 72 -3.17 -9.00 -14.45
C ASN A 72 -4.19 -7.93 -13.99
N LYS A 73 -3.82 -7.05 -13.05
CA LYS A 73 -4.71 -5.98 -12.55
C LYS A 73 -4.40 -4.67 -13.24
N HIS A 74 -5.40 -3.78 -13.22
CA HIS A 74 -5.23 -2.45 -13.78
C HIS A 74 -4.14 -1.69 -12.99
N PRO A 75 -3.10 -1.14 -13.66
CA PRO A 75 -1.92 -0.56 -12.99
C PRO A 75 -2.18 0.81 -12.37
N THR A 76 -3.39 1.35 -12.50
CA THR A 76 -3.73 2.68 -12.01
C THR A 76 -4.57 2.59 -10.75
N PHE A 77 -4.10 3.23 -9.67
CA PHE A 77 -4.75 3.23 -8.36
C PHE A 77 -5.05 4.65 -7.89
N PRO A 78 -6.11 4.85 -7.10
CA PRO A 78 -6.32 6.11 -6.41
C PRO A 78 -5.29 6.30 -5.29
N VAL A 79 -4.87 7.55 -5.05
CA VAL A 79 -3.90 7.92 -4.00
C VAL A 79 -4.28 7.44 -2.59
N SER A 80 -5.58 7.23 -2.32
CA SER A 80 -6.07 6.73 -1.03
C SER A 80 -5.75 5.26 -0.77
N LEU A 81 -5.50 4.48 -1.82
CA LEU A 81 -5.16 3.05 -1.73
C LEU A 81 -3.66 2.79 -1.83
N VAL A 82 -2.85 3.86 -1.79
CA VAL A 82 -1.40 3.82 -1.97
C VAL A 82 -0.72 4.42 -0.75
N LYS A 83 0.41 3.83 -0.35
CA LYS A 83 1.27 4.34 0.72
C LYS A 83 2.72 4.38 0.27
N HIS A 84 3.51 5.35 0.75
CA HIS A 84 4.96 5.35 0.56
C HIS A 84 5.59 4.10 1.17
N TYR A 85 6.50 3.48 0.41
CA TYR A 85 7.31 2.39 0.92
C TYR A 85 8.43 2.94 1.81
N THR A 86 8.62 2.33 2.97
CA THR A 86 9.74 2.64 3.87
C THR A 86 10.60 1.40 3.99
N SER A 87 11.83 1.46 3.47
CA SER A 87 12.80 0.39 3.67
C SER A 87 13.14 0.24 5.15
N SER A 88 13.43 -0.99 5.59
CA SER A 88 13.92 -1.22 6.94
C SER A 88 15.29 -0.56 7.10
N ASP A 89 15.41 0.34 8.07
CA ASP A 89 16.67 0.99 8.39
C ASP A 89 17.55 0.03 9.22
N LYS A 90 18.78 -0.18 8.75
CA LYS A 90 19.76 -1.08 9.38
C LYS A 90 20.36 -0.46 10.64
N GLU A 91 20.42 0.87 10.74
CA GLU A 91 20.98 1.54 11.91
C GLU A 91 20.00 1.51 13.09
N LEU A 92 18.71 1.73 12.82
CA LEU A 92 17.65 1.66 13.83
C LEU A 92 17.32 0.22 14.25
N PHE A 93 17.45 -0.75 13.33
CA PHE A 93 17.06 -2.15 13.56
C PHE A 93 18.17 -3.14 13.19
N PRO A 94 19.33 -3.11 13.87
CA PRO A 94 20.49 -3.92 13.50
C PRO A 94 20.29 -5.43 13.68
N LEU A 95 19.37 -5.86 14.55
CA LEU A 95 19.07 -7.29 14.79
C LEU A 95 18.01 -7.86 13.84
N ARG A 96 17.45 -7.04 12.93
CA ARG A 96 16.42 -7.50 12.00
C ARG A 96 17.06 -8.28 10.86
N ASN A 97 17.30 -9.57 11.07
CA ASN A 97 17.71 -10.48 10.01
C ASN A 97 16.49 -10.84 9.15
N GLU A 98 16.65 -10.79 7.82
CA GLU A 98 15.66 -11.33 6.89
C GLU A 98 15.71 -12.86 6.96
N THR A 99 15.15 -13.44 8.02
CA THR A 99 14.98 -14.88 8.08
C THR A 99 13.99 -15.26 6.96
N PRO A 100 14.39 -16.11 6.00
CA PRO A 100 13.42 -16.65 5.04
C PRO A 100 12.28 -17.27 5.84
N LEU A 101 11.04 -16.90 5.53
CA LEU A 101 9.88 -17.53 6.16
C LEU A 101 9.89 -19.01 5.76
N GLU A 102 10.35 -19.89 6.64
CA GLU A 102 10.15 -21.33 6.49
C GLU A 102 8.65 -21.57 6.53
N VAL A 103 8.05 -21.72 5.35
CA VAL A 103 6.63 -22.06 5.25
C VAL A 103 6.49 -23.43 5.89
N PRO A 104 5.70 -23.57 6.98
CA PRO A 104 5.44 -24.88 7.54
C PRO A 104 4.92 -25.79 6.43
N PRO A 105 5.29 -27.08 6.41
CA PRO A 105 4.74 -28.02 5.44
C PRO A 105 3.22 -27.94 5.52
N LEU A 106 2.54 -27.58 4.41
CA LEU A 106 1.11 -27.77 4.34
C LEU A 106 0.90 -29.28 4.40
N ASP A 107 0.27 -29.77 5.47
CA ASP A 107 -0.28 -31.12 5.49
C ASP A 107 -1.19 -31.23 4.26
N GLN A 108 -0.75 -32.04 3.29
CA GLN A 108 -1.59 -32.48 2.19
C GLN A 108 -2.64 -33.40 2.80
N SER A 109 -3.72 -32.81 3.32
CA SER A 109 -4.88 -33.58 3.76
C SER A 109 -5.65 -33.97 2.51
N GLU A 110 -5.71 -35.28 2.27
CA GLU A 110 -6.50 -35.96 1.22
C GLU A 110 -7.99 -35.60 1.22
#